data_AF-A0A7X7LJN2-F1
#
_entry.id   AF-A0A7X7LJN2-F1
#
_cell.length_a   1.000
_cell.length_b   1.000
_cell.length_c   1.000
_cell.angle_alpha   90.00
_cell.angle_beta   90.00
_cell.angle_gamma   90.00
#
_symmetry.space_group_name_H-M   'P 1'
#
loop_
_entity.id
_entity.type
_entity.pdbx_description
1 polymer ?
#
loop_
_entity_poly.entity_id
_entity_poly.type
_entity_poly.pdbx_seq_one_letter_code
_entity_poly.pdbx_strand_id
1 'polypeptide(L)'
;MKKHLLKLFAIVALTGFVFTSCGEEEEEVATAASLSGTYAVSDVVTGDGAGTYTYNVTVTASSTDETKILISNFGGFSTPITVSGTVSNNAITIASQTPAEWNGMSISGTISGNGTTVDINNIGVVTYTINYTDQTVSAGTATYTKQ
;
A
#
# COMPACT_ATOMS: atom_id res chain seq x y z
N MET A 1 38.30 -79.53 3.15
CA MET A 1 36.84 -79.76 3.06
C MET A 1 36.17 -79.24 4.32
N LYS A 2 35.43 -78.13 4.24
CA LYS A 2 34.28 -77.79 5.10
C LYS A 2 33.47 -76.74 4.32
N LYS A 3 32.17 -77.00 4.21
CA LYS A 3 31.22 -76.43 3.25
C LYS A 3 30.29 -75.43 3.96
N HIS A 4 29.92 -74.36 3.23
CA HIS A 4 28.71 -73.51 3.35
C HIS A 4 28.53 -72.72 4.67
N LEU A 5 27.95 -71.50 4.74
CA LEU A 5 26.72 -71.02 4.09
C LEU A 5 26.55 -69.48 4.31
N LEU A 6 26.47 -68.71 3.22
CA LEU A 6 25.49 -67.66 2.85
C LEU A 6 24.82 -66.73 3.91
N LYS A 7 24.89 -65.40 3.65
CA LYS A 7 23.80 -64.35 3.55
C LYS A 7 24.29 -62.99 4.11
N LEU A 8 24.50 -61.96 3.26
CA LEU A 8 23.55 -60.95 2.76
C LEU A 8 23.49 -59.70 3.67
N PHE A 9 23.97 -58.55 3.20
CA PHE A 9 23.23 -57.28 3.04
C PHE A 9 24.18 -56.12 2.66
N ALA A 10 23.85 -55.45 1.57
CA ALA A 10 24.42 -54.19 1.11
C ALA A 10 23.92 -53.01 1.97
N ILE A 11 24.69 -51.93 2.07
CA ILE A 11 24.17 -50.54 2.08
C ILE A 11 25.24 -49.65 1.43
N VAL A 12 24.85 -49.04 0.31
CA VAL A 12 25.43 -47.85 -0.31
C VAL A 12 24.73 -46.65 0.30
N ALA A 13 25.47 -45.62 0.69
CA ALA A 13 24.97 -44.26 0.90
C ALA A 13 26.15 -43.31 0.60
N LEU A 14 26.40 -42.93 -0.66
CA LEU A 14 25.84 -41.78 -1.38
C LEU A 14 24.92 -40.86 -0.56
N THR A 15 25.11 -39.55 -0.77
CA THR A 15 24.31 -38.39 -0.33
C THR A 15 24.61 -37.88 1.08
N GLY A 16 24.79 -36.59 1.34
CA GLY A 16 24.72 -35.41 0.48
C GLY A 16 25.33 -34.21 1.21
N PHE A 17 26.00 -33.35 0.45
CA PHE A 17 26.38 -32.01 0.88
C PHE A 17 25.09 -31.22 1.06
N VAL A 18 24.63 -31.06 2.30
CA VAL A 18 23.48 -30.19 2.58
C VAL A 18 24.00 -28.77 2.57
N PHE A 19 24.02 -28.15 1.38
CA PHE A 19 23.84 -26.71 1.33
C PHE A 19 22.40 -26.47 1.79
N THR A 20 22.22 -26.13 3.06
CA THR A 20 21.10 -25.27 3.45
C THR A 20 21.35 -23.97 2.72
N SER A 21 20.86 -23.90 1.48
CA SER A 21 20.46 -22.64 0.88
C SER A 21 19.30 -22.18 1.76
N CYS A 22 19.61 -21.48 2.83
CA CYS A 22 18.67 -20.58 3.47
C CYS A 22 18.38 -19.52 2.41
N GLY A 23 17.45 -19.81 1.50
CA GLY A 23 16.85 -18.77 0.70
C GLY A 23 16.16 -17.88 1.73
N GLU A 24 16.66 -16.67 1.91
CA GLU A 24 15.85 -15.61 2.48
C GLU A 24 14.62 -15.54 1.57
N GLU A 25 13.46 -15.96 2.07
CA GLU A 25 12.21 -15.72 1.39
C GLU A 25 12.08 -14.19 1.32
N GLU A 26 12.37 -13.60 0.16
CA GLU A 26 12.17 -12.17 -0.06
C GLU A 26 10.68 -11.89 0.18
N GLU A 27 10.39 -11.13 1.23
CA GLU A 27 9.03 -10.70 1.53
C GLU A 27 8.53 -9.88 0.35
N GLU A 28 7.46 -10.36 -0.30
CA GLU A 28 6.89 -9.65 -1.45
C GLU A 28 6.28 -8.33 -0.96
N VAL A 29 6.80 -7.22 -1.46
CA VAL A 29 6.37 -5.87 -1.08
C VAL A 29 5.58 -5.21 -2.20
N ALA A 30 4.54 -4.49 -1.82
CA ALA A 30 3.78 -3.65 -2.72
C ALA A 30 4.67 -2.59 -3.38
N THR A 31 4.45 -2.38 -4.67
CA THR A 31 5.10 -1.32 -5.47
C THR A 31 4.06 -0.29 -5.89
N ALA A 32 4.49 0.91 -6.30
CA ALA A 32 3.55 1.91 -6.81
C ALA A 32 2.77 1.40 -8.03
N ALA A 33 3.44 0.61 -8.89
CA ALA A 33 2.83 0.02 -10.07
C ALA A 33 1.76 -1.03 -9.70
N SER A 34 2.05 -1.94 -8.77
CA SER A 34 1.10 -3.00 -8.37
C SER A 34 -0.16 -2.44 -7.69
N LEU A 35 -0.03 -1.30 -6.99
CA LEU A 35 -1.15 -0.61 -6.34
C LEU A 35 -2.00 0.24 -7.30
N SER A 36 -1.59 0.43 -8.55
CA SER A 36 -2.37 1.21 -9.53
C SER A 36 -3.72 0.54 -9.84
N GLY A 37 -4.74 1.36 -10.11
CA GLY A 37 -6.10 0.90 -10.40
C GLY A 37 -7.17 1.87 -9.93
N THR A 38 -8.42 1.47 -10.08
CA THR A 38 -9.57 2.21 -9.53
C THR A 38 -10.01 1.57 -8.22
N TYR A 39 -10.35 2.39 -7.24
CA TYR A 39 -10.83 1.94 -5.93
C TYR A 39 -12.14 2.63 -5.60
N ALA A 40 -13.11 1.86 -5.11
CA ALA A 40 -14.21 2.41 -4.34
C ALA A 40 -13.71 2.69 -2.92
N VAL A 41 -14.02 3.88 -2.40
CA VAL A 41 -13.58 4.33 -1.09
C VAL A 41 -14.78 4.58 -0.20
N SER A 42 -14.72 4.05 1.03
CA SER A 42 -15.58 4.47 2.13
C SER A 42 -14.74 5.24 3.14
N ASP A 43 -15.09 6.50 3.37
CA ASP A 43 -14.31 7.41 4.20
C ASP A 43 -15.13 7.92 5.39
N VAL A 44 -14.60 7.72 6.58
CA VAL A 44 -15.18 8.24 7.82
C VAL A 44 -14.38 9.46 8.25
N VAL A 45 -15.00 10.63 8.14
CA VAL A 45 -14.38 11.93 8.43
C VAL A 45 -14.88 12.46 9.77
N THR A 46 -13.96 13.00 10.54
CA THR A 46 -14.17 13.69 11.83
C THR A 46 -13.61 15.11 11.74
N GLY A 47 -14.06 16.00 12.64
CA GLY A 47 -13.66 17.41 12.61
C GLY A 47 -14.57 18.23 11.69
N ASP A 48 -14.00 19.17 10.93
CA ASP A 48 -14.77 19.92 9.94
C ASP A 48 -15.28 19.00 8.83
N GLY A 49 -16.50 19.23 8.34
CA GLY A 49 -17.11 18.36 7.33
C GLY A 49 -17.26 16.89 7.78
N ALA A 50 -17.49 16.63 9.07
CA ALA A 50 -17.64 15.27 9.58
C ALA A 50 -18.81 14.51 8.92
N GLY A 51 -18.58 13.23 8.64
CA GLY A 51 -19.57 12.38 7.98
C GLY A 51 -18.99 11.07 7.48
N THR A 52 -19.82 10.30 6.78
CA THR A 52 -19.39 9.12 6.03
C THR A 52 -19.63 9.36 4.55
N TYR A 53 -18.57 9.23 3.77
CA TYR A 53 -18.56 9.53 2.34
C TYR A 53 -18.19 8.29 1.56
N THR A 54 -18.72 8.20 0.34
CA THR A 54 -18.36 7.16 -0.62
C THR A 54 -18.05 7.79 -1.95
N TYR A 55 -16.90 7.46 -2.52
CA TYR A 55 -16.43 7.99 -3.80
C TYR A 55 -15.47 7.01 -4.46
N ASN A 56 -15.21 7.20 -5.75
CA ASN A 56 -14.20 6.44 -6.47
C ASN A 56 -12.93 7.27 -6.62
N VAL A 57 -11.78 6.61 -6.52
CA VAL A 57 -10.47 7.20 -6.78
C VAL A 57 -9.74 6.40 -7.84
N THR A 58 -8.88 7.08 -8.58
CA THR A 58 -7.93 6.45 -9.49
C THR A 58 -6.54 6.60 -8.91
N VAL A 59 -5.85 5.48 -8.75
CA VAL A 59 -4.46 5.42 -8.29
C VAL A 59 -3.56 5.08 -9.47
N THR A 60 -2.53 5.87 -9.69
CA THR A 60 -1.52 5.62 -10.72
C THR A 60 -0.11 5.69 -10.12
N ALA A 61 0.81 4.90 -10.64
CA ALA A 61 2.23 5.08 -10.38
C ALA A 61 2.72 6.41 -10.99
N SER A 62 3.60 7.10 -10.27
CA SER A 62 4.27 8.27 -10.80
C SER A 62 5.22 7.88 -11.93
N SER A 63 5.25 8.67 -13.01
CA SER A 63 6.15 8.46 -14.14
C SER A 63 7.58 8.94 -13.89
N THR A 64 7.84 9.61 -12.76
CA THR A 64 9.13 10.22 -12.43
C THR A 64 9.75 9.68 -11.14
N ASP A 65 9.00 8.89 -10.37
CA ASP A 65 9.43 8.35 -9.08
C ASP A 65 8.69 7.03 -8.82
N GLU A 66 9.35 5.90 -9.03
CA GLU A 66 8.75 4.56 -8.95
C GLU A 66 8.27 4.19 -7.54
N THR A 67 8.69 4.94 -6.52
CA THR A 67 8.22 4.75 -5.15
C THR A 67 6.90 5.48 -4.89
N LYS A 68 6.40 6.29 -5.83
CA LYS A 68 5.22 7.14 -5.60
C LYS A 68 4.01 6.69 -6.37
N ILE A 69 2.88 6.77 -5.69
CA ILE A 69 1.55 6.76 -6.28
C ILE A 69 0.95 8.18 -6.29
N LEU A 70 0.07 8.41 -7.24
CA LEU A 70 -0.82 9.57 -7.32
C LEU A 70 -2.24 9.08 -7.12
N ILE A 71 -2.92 9.61 -6.10
CA ILE A 71 -4.31 9.27 -5.78
C ILE A 71 -5.19 10.43 -6.23
N SER A 72 -5.89 10.24 -7.34
CA SER A 72 -6.81 11.22 -7.90
C SER A 72 -8.18 11.13 -7.26
N ASN A 73 -8.85 12.28 -7.10
CA ASN A 73 -10.11 12.43 -6.39
C ASN A 73 -10.03 12.09 -4.89
N PHE A 74 -8.88 12.36 -4.27
CA PHE A 74 -8.67 12.10 -2.85
C PHE A 74 -9.66 12.91 -1.99
N GLY A 75 -10.34 12.26 -1.03
CA GLY A 75 -11.34 12.90 -0.17
C GLY A 75 -12.70 13.18 -0.84
N GLY A 76 -12.87 12.88 -2.14
CA GLY A 76 -14.16 12.98 -2.82
C GLY A 76 -14.74 14.40 -2.91
N PHE A 77 -13.90 15.43 -2.91
CA PHE A 77 -14.31 16.82 -3.05
C PHE A 77 -15.01 17.09 -4.40
N SER A 78 -15.86 18.11 -4.44
CA SER A 78 -16.56 18.52 -5.67
C SER A 78 -15.61 18.88 -6.81
N THR A 79 -14.49 19.54 -6.49
CA THR A 79 -13.32 19.65 -7.35
C THR A 79 -12.37 18.51 -6.97
N PRO A 80 -12.13 17.54 -7.86
CA PRO A 80 -11.19 16.45 -7.58
C PRO A 80 -9.80 17.01 -7.30
N ILE A 81 -9.16 16.49 -6.25
CA ILE A 81 -7.78 16.82 -5.91
C ILE A 81 -6.90 15.59 -6.06
N THR A 82 -5.62 15.81 -6.32
CA THR A 82 -4.62 14.75 -6.41
C THR A 82 -3.63 14.87 -5.26
N VAL A 83 -3.37 13.76 -4.57
CA VAL A 83 -2.30 13.68 -3.56
C VAL A 83 -1.26 12.66 -3.99
N SER A 84 0.00 12.91 -3.65
CA SER A 84 1.09 11.96 -3.84
C SER A 84 1.38 11.21 -2.54
N GLY A 85 1.53 9.89 -2.62
CA GLY A 85 1.97 9.04 -1.52
C GLY A 85 3.20 8.22 -1.90
N THR A 86 4.13 8.02 -0.97
CA THR A 86 5.28 7.13 -1.12
C THR A 86 4.91 5.74 -0.61
N VAL A 87 5.20 4.71 -1.40
CA VAL A 87 5.01 3.29 -1.09
C VAL A 87 6.35 2.72 -0.63
N SER A 88 6.37 2.10 0.55
CA SER A 88 7.55 1.39 1.06
C SER A 88 7.10 0.35 2.08
N ASN A 89 7.58 -0.89 1.94
CA ASN A 89 7.33 -1.99 2.88
C ASN A 89 5.85 -2.17 3.24
N ASN A 90 4.98 -2.28 2.24
CA ASN A 90 3.53 -2.46 2.42
C ASN A 90 2.82 -1.31 3.16
N ALA A 91 3.49 -0.16 3.30
CA ALA A 91 2.95 1.07 3.84
C ALA A 91 2.93 2.18 2.79
N ILE A 92 2.00 3.12 2.96
CA ILE A 92 1.86 4.32 2.15
C ILE A 92 2.04 5.52 3.08
N THR A 93 2.91 6.45 2.72
CA THR A 93 3.08 7.72 3.44
C THR A 93 2.69 8.88 2.53
N ILE A 94 1.72 9.67 2.95
CA ILE A 94 1.35 10.93 2.30
C ILE A 94 2.04 12.04 3.11
N ALA A 95 3.21 12.46 2.64
CA ALA A 95 3.90 13.61 3.24
C ALA A 95 3.03 14.87 3.13
N SER A 96 3.19 15.79 4.09
CA SER A 96 2.45 17.06 4.11
C SER A 96 2.61 17.80 2.79
N GLN A 97 1.50 18.05 2.11
CA GLN A 97 1.47 18.73 0.83
C GLN A 97 0.23 19.61 0.68
N THR A 98 0.32 20.60 -0.21
CA THR A 98 -0.82 21.40 -0.65
C THR A 98 -1.15 20.98 -2.08
N PRO A 99 -2.26 20.24 -2.31
CA PRO A 99 -2.79 19.98 -3.63
C PRO A 99 -2.83 21.24 -4.50
N ALA A 100 -2.35 21.13 -5.74
CA ALA A 100 -2.29 22.27 -6.65
C ALA A 100 -3.69 22.79 -7.01
N GLU A 101 -4.67 21.87 -7.04
CA GLU A 101 -6.08 22.12 -7.37
C GLU A 101 -6.79 22.98 -6.33
N TRP A 102 -6.23 23.12 -5.12
CA TRP A 102 -6.75 24.04 -4.12
C TRP A 102 -6.47 25.52 -4.40
N ASN A 103 -5.61 25.83 -5.37
CA ASN A 103 -5.32 27.21 -5.71
C ASN A 103 -6.58 27.93 -6.21
N GLY A 104 -6.97 29.00 -5.51
CA GLY A 104 -8.18 29.78 -5.81
C GLY A 104 -9.48 29.19 -5.27
N MET A 105 -9.44 28.07 -4.53
CA MET A 105 -10.61 27.56 -3.82
C MET A 105 -10.86 28.32 -2.51
N SER A 106 -12.13 28.46 -2.12
CA SER A 106 -12.52 29.05 -0.84
C SER A 106 -12.09 28.22 0.37
N ILE A 107 -11.83 26.93 0.16
CA ILE A 107 -11.32 25.99 1.16
C ILE A 107 -10.01 25.41 0.61
N SER A 108 -8.93 25.58 1.35
CA SER A 108 -7.59 25.09 1.03
C SER A 108 -6.81 24.78 2.31
N GLY A 109 -5.70 24.04 2.21
CA GLY A 109 -4.93 23.66 3.39
C GLY A 109 -3.66 22.87 3.09
N THR A 110 -3.34 21.95 4.00
CA THR A 110 -2.33 20.90 3.82
C THR A 110 -2.91 19.52 4.14
N ILE A 111 -2.53 18.51 3.38
CA ILE A 111 -2.91 17.10 3.58
C ILE A 111 -1.67 16.30 3.97
N SER A 112 -1.80 15.46 4.99
CA SER A 112 -0.81 14.44 5.33
C SER A 112 -1.51 13.17 5.82
N GLY A 113 -0.86 12.02 5.75
CA GLY A 113 -1.48 10.76 6.14
C GLY A 113 -0.58 9.56 6.02
N ASN A 114 -1.10 8.42 6.47
CA ASN A 114 -0.45 7.12 6.38
C ASN A 114 -1.48 6.07 6.00
N GLY A 115 -1.06 5.06 5.25
CA GLY A 115 -1.90 3.93 4.89
C GLY A 115 -1.17 2.61 4.89
N THR A 116 -1.95 1.55 4.80
CA THR A 116 -1.49 0.17 4.73
C THR A 116 -2.03 -0.49 3.48
N THR A 117 -1.32 -1.49 2.96
CA THR A 117 -1.85 -2.39 1.94
C THR A 117 -2.56 -3.59 2.60
N VAL A 118 -3.50 -4.20 1.88
CA VAL A 118 -4.09 -5.50 2.26
C VAL A 118 -3.17 -6.62 1.80
N ASP A 119 -2.64 -6.47 0.59
CA ASP A 119 -1.66 -7.33 -0.06
C ASP A 119 -0.84 -6.48 -1.03
N ILE A 120 0.05 -7.12 -1.79
CA ILE A 120 0.96 -6.47 -2.75
C ILE A 120 0.25 -5.65 -3.84
N ASN A 121 -1.04 -5.90 -4.11
CA ASN A 121 -1.82 -5.33 -5.21
C ASN A 121 -2.94 -4.39 -4.74
N ASN A 122 -3.24 -4.35 -3.43
CA ASN A 122 -4.42 -3.70 -2.91
C ASN A 122 -4.10 -2.74 -1.76
N ILE A 123 -4.52 -1.48 -1.91
CA ILE A 123 -4.57 -0.53 -0.79
C ILE A 123 -5.67 -0.97 0.18
N GLY A 124 -5.39 -0.93 1.48
CA GLY A 124 -6.36 -1.22 2.53
C GLY A 124 -6.97 0.04 3.11
N VAL A 125 -6.28 0.66 4.05
CA VAL A 125 -6.77 1.85 4.76
C VAL A 125 -5.76 2.97 4.61
N VAL A 126 -6.25 4.19 4.38
CA VAL A 126 -5.48 5.43 4.47
C VAL A 126 -6.12 6.32 5.53
N THR A 127 -5.37 6.63 6.56
CA THR A 127 -5.69 7.65 7.56
C THR A 127 -5.02 8.96 7.18
N TYR A 128 -5.74 10.07 7.29
CA TYR A 128 -5.20 11.37 6.88
C TYR A 128 -5.75 12.51 7.74
N THR A 129 -5.03 13.61 7.72
CA THR A 129 -5.42 14.89 8.32
C THR A 129 -5.36 15.98 7.26
N ILE A 130 -6.39 16.81 7.24
CA ILE A 130 -6.43 18.07 6.50
C ILE A 130 -6.37 19.21 7.50
N ASN A 131 -5.34 20.05 7.41
CA ASN A 131 -5.26 21.30 8.15
C ASN A 131 -5.64 22.43 7.21
N TYR A 132 -6.81 23.02 7.40
CA TYR A 132 -7.28 24.11 6.56
C TYR A 132 -6.62 25.43 6.94
N THR A 133 -6.60 26.35 5.99
CA THR A 133 -6.05 27.69 6.15
C THR A 133 -6.80 28.54 7.19
N ASP A 134 -8.05 28.19 7.51
CA ASP A 134 -8.83 28.82 8.58
C ASP A 134 -8.60 28.19 9.97
N GLN A 135 -7.57 27.33 10.08
CA GLN A 135 -7.16 26.61 11.29
C GLN A 135 -8.14 25.53 11.75
N THR A 136 -9.18 25.22 10.98
CA THR A 136 -9.97 24.02 11.22
C THR A 136 -9.21 22.78 10.77
N VAL A 137 -9.58 21.63 11.34
CA VAL A 137 -8.94 20.35 11.06
C VAL A 137 -10.01 19.30 10.77
N SER A 138 -9.81 18.55 9.70
CA SER A 138 -10.52 17.29 9.46
C SER A 138 -9.53 16.13 9.55
N ALA A 139 -10.02 14.99 10.02
CA ALA A 139 -9.29 13.73 9.95
C ALA A 139 -10.18 12.64 9.35
N GLY A 140 -9.65 11.90 8.39
CA GLY A 140 -10.39 10.84 7.69
C GLY A 140 -9.74 9.48 7.85
N THR A 141 -10.57 8.43 7.81
CA THR A 141 -10.17 7.04 7.71
C THR A 141 -10.85 6.44 6.50
N ALA A 142 -10.11 6.40 5.39
CA ALA A 142 -10.57 5.96 4.10
C ALA A 142 -10.19 4.50 3.86
N THR A 143 -11.19 3.64 3.66
CA THR A 143 -11.02 2.22 3.30
C THR A 143 -11.17 2.05 1.79
N TYR A 144 -10.17 1.45 1.15
CA TYR A 144 -10.06 1.30 -0.30
C TYR A 144 -10.43 -0.14 -0.70
N THR A 145 -11.28 -0.27 -1.71
CA THR A 145 -11.68 -1.57 -2.28
C THR A 145 -11.47 -1.52 -3.79
N LYS A 146 -10.49 -2.29 -4.28
CA LYS A 146 -10.13 -2.34 -5.70
C LYS A 146 -11.32 -2.85 -6.53
N GLN A 147 -11.53 -2.23 -7.69
CA GLN A 147 -12.63 -2.53 -8.63
C GLN A 147 -12.16 -3.43 -9.78
#